data_AF-A0A2D5W367-F1
#
_entry.id   AF-A0A2D5W367-F1
#
_cell.length_a   1.000
_cell.length_b   1.000
_cell.length_c   1.000
_cell.angle_alpha   90.00
_cell.angle_beta   90.00
_cell.angle_gamma   90.00
#
_symmetry.space_group_name_H-M   'P 1'
#
loop_
_entity.id
_entity.type
_entity.pdbx_description
1 polymer ?
#
loop_
_entity_poly.entity_id
_entity_poly.type
_entity_poly.pdbx_seq_one_letter_code
_entity_poly.pdbx_strand_id
1 'polypeptide(L)'
;MCLPADEVPSLPRPDQVDKPENLPFIVADKATLPGIVVDNTEAKLVGNWQHSVHTPPFVGAGYIHDMKEKKGEKTATFTPELPATGLYEVRIAHNSNVRRAQGVPITIHHSKGTSVVQINENEPAPLAKLFRSIGRFHFQKGRKGSVVIGTKGTEGKYVIVDAVQFIPAPNHP
;
A
#
# COMPACT_ATOMS: atom_id res chain seq x y z
N MET A 1 -26.14 4.04 19.65
CA MET A 1 -25.96 4.92 18.47
C MET A 1 -25.44 4.06 17.34
N CYS A 2 -26.25 3.80 16.31
CA CYS A 2 -25.76 3.16 15.09
C CYS A 2 -24.76 4.11 14.43
N LEU A 3 -23.54 3.63 14.19
CA LEU A 3 -22.58 4.31 13.34
C LEU A 3 -23.18 4.35 11.91
N PRO A 4 -23.14 5.48 11.19
CA PRO A 4 -23.60 5.49 9.80
C PRO A 4 -22.67 4.60 8.96
N ALA A 5 -23.27 3.90 8.00
CA ALA A 5 -22.58 3.05 7.04
C ALA A 5 -21.64 3.87 6.14
N ASP A 6 -20.43 3.36 5.91
CA ASP A 6 -19.58 3.56 4.73
C ASP A 6 -19.66 4.92 4.03
N GLU A 7 -19.38 6.01 4.73
CA GLU A 7 -19.23 7.31 4.09
C GLU A 7 -17.85 7.37 3.40
N VAL A 8 -17.85 7.36 2.06
CA VAL A 8 -16.64 7.53 1.25
C VAL A 8 -15.99 8.86 1.66
N PRO A 9 -14.70 8.86 2.07
CA PRO A 9 -14.04 10.06 2.55
C PRO A 9 -14.02 11.15 1.48
N SER A 10 -14.32 12.39 1.90
CA SER A 10 -14.31 13.54 0.99
C SER A 10 -12.90 13.75 0.39
N LEU A 11 -12.80 13.78 -0.93
CA LEU A 11 -11.53 13.96 -1.63
C LEU A 11 -10.97 15.39 -1.46
N PRO A 12 -9.63 15.55 -1.44
CA PRO A 12 -9.01 16.86 -1.37
C PRO A 12 -9.26 17.66 -2.65
N ARG A 13 -9.37 18.98 -2.50
CA ARG A 13 -9.49 19.92 -3.63
C ARG A 13 -8.15 20.15 -4.31
N PRO A 14 -8.14 20.62 -5.59
CA PRO A 14 -6.91 20.93 -6.32
C PRO A 14 -5.94 21.88 -5.61
N ASP A 15 -6.46 22.86 -4.83
CA ASP A 15 -5.66 23.82 -4.08
C ASP A 15 -4.99 23.25 -2.81
N GLN A 16 -5.31 22.01 -2.44
CA GLN A 16 -4.85 21.38 -1.18
C GLN A 16 -3.73 20.35 -1.38
N VAL A 17 -3.35 20.07 -2.63
CA VAL A 17 -2.41 19.00 -2.99
C VAL A 17 -1.23 19.52 -3.82
N ASP A 18 -0.09 18.83 -3.77
CA ASP A 18 1.10 19.18 -4.55
C ASP A 18 1.03 18.74 -6.03
N LYS A 19 0.11 17.82 -6.35
CA LYS A 19 -0.07 17.22 -7.69
C LYS A 19 -1.55 17.15 -8.09
N PRO A 20 -2.21 18.29 -8.35
CA PRO A 20 -3.64 18.31 -8.70
C PRO A 20 -3.96 17.45 -9.93
N GLU A 21 -3.04 17.28 -10.86
CA GLU A 21 -3.17 16.42 -12.05
C GLU A 21 -3.32 14.93 -11.73
N ASN A 22 -3.01 14.51 -10.50
CA ASN A 22 -3.15 13.14 -10.04
C ASN A 22 -4.46 12.86 -9.29
N LEU A 23 -5.28 13.88 -9.02
CA LEU A 23 -6.58 13.71 -8.35
C LEU A 23 -7.51 12.69 -9.04
N PRO A 24 -7.60 12.62 -10.39
CA PRO A 24 -8.44 11.62 -11.06
C PRO A 24 -8.02 10.16 -10.84
N PHE A 25 -6.81 9.93 -10.30
CA PHE A 25 -6.29 8.59 -10.02
C PHE A 25 -6.50 8.16 -8.57
N ILE A 26 -7.09 9.02 -7.71
CA ILE A 26 -7.47 8.63 -6.36
C ILE A 26 -8.57 7.57 -6.44
N VAL A 27 -8.41 6.51 -5.65
CA VAL A 27 -9.42 5.48 -5.49
C VAL A 27 -10.11 5.68 -4.14
N ALA A 28 -11.20 6.46 -4.14
CA ALA A 28 -11.88 6.83 -2.90
C ALA A 28 -12.50 5.63 -2.15
N ASP A 29 -13.01 4.65 -2.90
CA ASP A 29 -13.56 3.40 -2.38
C ASP A 29 -12.75 2.20 -2.88
N LYS A 30 -12.04 1.54 -1.97
CA LYS A 30 -11.23 0.36 -2.27
C LYS A 30 -12.06 -0.83 -2.76
N ALA A 31 -13.35 -0.90 -2.47
CA ALA A 31 -14.22 -2.00 -2.93
C ALA A 31 -14.45 -1.97 -4.45
N THR A 32 -14.14 -0.85 -5.11
CA THR A 32 -14.17 -0.72 -6.57
C THR A 32 -12.98 -1.41 -7.26
N LEU A 33 -11.94 -1.78 -6.49
CA LEU A 33 -10.75 -2.43 -7.02
C LEU A 33 -10.92 -3.94 -7.11
N PRO A 34 -10.30 -4.59 -8.11
CA PRO A 34 -10.32 -6.05 -8.19
C PRO A 34 -9.52 -6.70 -7.06
N GLY A 35 -9.93 -7.92 -6.68
CA GLY A 35 -9.23 -8.72 -5.68
C GLY A 35 -9.50 -8.25 -4.25
N ILE A 36 -8.55 -8.51 -3.35
CA ILE A 36 -8.62 -8.09 -1.95
C ILE A 36 -7.68 -6.90 -1.75
N VAL A 37 -8.19 -5.80 -1.19
CA VAL A 37 -7.41 -4.61 -0.87
C VAL A 37 -7.41 -4.39 0.64
N VAL A 38 -6.22 -4.29 1.22
CA VAL A 38 -6.00 -3.92 2.63
C VAL A 38 -5.40 -2.53 2.62
N ASP A 39 -6.13 -1.57 3.17
CA ASP A 39 -5.75 -0.16 3.27
C ASP A 39 -4.86 0.10 4.49
N ASN A 40 -4.11 1.21 4.53
CA ASN A 40 -3.27 1.55 5.67
C ASN A 40 -4.07 1.69 6.98
N THR A 41 -5.34 2.05 6.90
CA THR A 41 -6.24 2.13 8.07
C THR A 41 -6.52 0.76 8.70
N GLU A 42 -6.29 -0.33 7.98
CA GLU A 42 -6.45 -1.71 8.44
C GLU A 42 -5.12 -2.39 8.77
N ALA A 43 -3.99 -1.74 8.46
CA ALA A 43 -2.67 -2.28 8.70
C ALA A 43 -2.32 -2.26 10.20
N LYS A 44 -1.60 -3.30 10.66
CA LYS A 44 -0.97 -3.26 11.98
C LYS A 44 0.31 -2.44 11.89
N LEU A 45 0.37 -1.32 12.61
CA LEU A 45 1.51 -0.40 12.59
C LEU A 45 2.44 -0.63 13.79
N VAL A 46 3.74 -0.49 13.53
CA VAL A 46 4.79 -0.34 14.55
C VAL A 46 5.45 1.02 14.35
N GLY A 47 5.57 1.77 15.44
CA GLY A 47 6.08 3.15 15.44
C GLY A 47 5.03 4.17 15.01
N ASN A 48 5.42 5.45 15.04
CA ASN A 48 4.54 6.56 14.72
C ASN A 48 4.54 6.86 13.22
N TRP A 49 3.36 6.94 12.63
CA TRP A 49 3.12 7.25 11.23
C TRP A 49 2.20 8.46 11.12
N GLN A 50 2.48 9.35 10.19
CA GLN A 50 1.72 10.58 9.97
C GLN A 50 0.79 10.39 8.77
N HIS A 51 -0.51 10.57 8.97
CA HIS A 51 -1.50 10.61 7.89
C HIS A 51 -1.33 11.87 7.03
N SER A 52 -1.59 11.73 5.73
CA SER A 52 -1.57 12.82 4.76
C SER A 52 -2.43 12.51 3.53
N VAL A 53 -2.92 13.57 2.89
CA VAL A 53 -3.55 13.55 1.56
C VAL A 53 -2.79 14.43 0.56
N HIS A 54 -1.66 15.02 0.97
CA HIS A 54 -1.01 16.12 0.26
C HIS A 54 -0.51 15.72 -1.14
N THR A 55 -0.04 14.47 -1.31
CA THR A 55 0.44 13.95 -2.58
C THR A 55 -0.48 12.83 -3.10
N PRO A 56 -1.38 13.11 -4.06
CA PRO A 56 -2.15 12.08 -4.74
C PRO A 56 -1.32 11.34 -5.82
N PRO A 57 -1.74 10.13 -6.24
CA PRO A 57 -2.96 9.43 -5.81
C PRO A 57 -2.76 8.56 -4.56
N PHE A 58 -3.87 8.09 -3.99
CA PHE A 58 -3.91 7.12 -2.89
C PHE A 58 -5.23 6.31 -2.93
N VAL A 59 -5.31 5.26 -2.11
CA VAL A 59 -6.56 4.53 -1.85
C VAL A 59 -7.24 5.09 -0.58
N GLY A 60 -8.57 5.06 -0.55
CA GLY A 60 -9.34 5.41 0.63
C GLY A 60 -9.16 6.87 1.06
N ALA A 61 -8.91 7.06 2.37
CA ALA A 61 -8.90 8.37 3.02
C ALA A 61 -7.56 9.12 2.96
N GLY A 62 -6.54 8.56 2.31
CA GLY A 62 -5.19 9.12 2.28
C GLY A 62 -4.13 8.04 2.39
N TYR A 63 -2.93 8.45 2.75
CA TYR A 63 -1.81 7.55 3.01
C TYR A 63 -1.13 7.96 4.32
N ILE A 64 -0.20 7.14 4.81
CA ILE A 64 0.65 7.48 5.94
C ILE A 64 2.12 7.53 5.52
N HIS A 65 2.93 8.28 6.26
CA HIS A 65 4.37 8.33 6.05
C HIS A 65 5.15 8.30 7.36
N ASP A 66 6.40 7.86 7.26
CA ASP A 66 7.26 7.60 8.41
C ASP A 66 7.93 8.85 9.02
N MET A 67 7.55 10.05 8.55
CA MET A 67 8.18 11.34 8.89
C MET A 67 9.70 11.43 8.60
N LYS A 68 10.29 10.46 7.89
CA LYS A 68 11.75 10.24 7.76
C LYS A 68 12.47 9.93 9.07
N GLU A 69 11.76 9.39 10.05
CA GLU A 69 12.30 9.16 11.39
C GLU A 69 12.36 7.67 11.74
N LYS A 70 13.26 7.32 12.67
CA LYS A 70 13.41 5.97 13.25
C LYS A 70 13.48 4.86 12.19
N LYS A 71 14.39 5.04 11.24
CA LYS A 71 14.60 4.10 10.13
C LYS A 71 14.98 2.72 10.63
N GLY A 72 14.29 1.70 10.14
CA GLY A 72 14.48 0.31 10.56
C GLY A 72 13.68 -0.09 11.79
N GLU A 73 13.01 0.84 12.47
CA GLU A 73 12.18 0.56 13.65
C GLU A 73 10.67 0.63 13.35
N LYS A 74 10.28 1.19 12.20
CA LYS A 74 8.87 1.32 11.81
C LYS A 74 8.48 0.29 10.76
N THR A 75 7.30 -0.30 10.94
CA THR A 75 6.69 -1.21 9.97
C THR A 75 5.18 -1.00 9.85
N ALA A 76 4.62 -1.38 8.70
CA ALA A 76 3.19 -1.54 8.47
C ALA A 76 2.92 -2.94 7.92
N THR A 77 2.10 -3.72 8.62
CA THR A 77 1.77 -5.11 8.25
C THR A 77 0.34 -5.22 7.76
N PHE A 78 0.20 -5.67 6.52
CA PHE A 78 -1.06 -5.90 5.81
C PHE A 78 -1.37 -7.39 5.77
N THR A 79 -2.48 -7.81 6.39
CA THR A 79 -2.89 -9.22 6.48
C THR A 79 -4.26 -9.41 5.79
N PRO A 80 -4.29 -9.89 4.53
CA PRO A 80 -5.54 -10.09 3.81
C PRO A 80 -6.35 -11.27 4.35
N GLU A 81 -7.67 -11.21 4.22
CA GLU A 81 -8.56 -12.38 4.29
C GLU A 81 -8.74 -12.93 2.87
N LEU A 82 -7.95 -13.92 2.48
CA LEU A 82 -7.97 -14.44 1.11
C LEU A 82 -9.06 -15.51 0.94
N PRO A 83 -9.92 -15.43 -0.10
CA PRO A 83 -11.06 -16.33 -0.23
C PRO A 83 -10.68 -17.76 -0.64
N ALA A 84 -9.50 -17.94 -1.26
CA ALA A 84 -9.02 -19.24 -1.75
C ALA A 84 -7.50 -19.38 -1.64
N THR A 85 -7.03 -20.63 -1.51
CA THR A 85 -5.62 -20.97 -1.69
C THR A 85 -5.27 -20.88 -3.17
N GLY A 86 -4.17 -20.20 -3.52
CA GLY A 86 -3.79 -20.01 -4.92
C GLY A 86 -2.65 -19.02 -5.11
N LEU A 87 -2.34 -18.72 -6.38
CA LEU A 87 -1.41 -17.68 -6.76
C LEU A 87 -2.12 -16.32 -6.79
N TYR A 88 -1.49 -15.31 -6.20
CA TYR A 88 -1.97 -13.94 -6.23
C TYR A 88 -0.87 -13.02 -6.75
N GLU A 89 -1.21 -12.12 -7.66
CA GLU A 89 -0.40 -10.93 -7.91
C GLU A 89 -0.56 -9.99 -6.71
N VAL A 90 0.58 -9.55 -6.17
CA VAL A 90 0.61 -8.58 -5.07
C VAL A 90 1.07 -7.24 -5.63
N ARG A 91 0.29 -6.19 -5.36
CA ARG A 91 0.58 -4.82 -5.75
C ARG A 91 0.63 -3.92 -4.52
N ILE A 92 1.57 -2.99 -4.52
CA ILE A 92 1.72 -1.94 -3.50
C ILE A 92 1.20 -0.64 -4.08
N ALA A 93 0.27 0.01 -3.39
CA ALA A 93 -0.14 1.37 -3.71
C ALA A 93 0.87 2.36 -3.11
N HIS A 94 1.33 3.32 -3.91
CA HIS A 94 2.13 4.43 -3.42
C HIS A 94 2.04 5.62 -4.38
N ASN A 95 1.97 6.83 -3.82
CA ASN A 95 2.29 8.04 -4.59
C ASN A 95 3.80 8.15 -4.84
N SER A 96 4.19 9.12 -5.67
CA SER A 96 5.60 9.38 -5.95
C SER A 96 6.00 10.83 -5.73
N ASN A 97 7.23 11.04 -5.26
CA ASN A 97 7.85 12.37 -5.08
C ASN A 97 9.38 12.19 -4.97
N VAL A 98 10.16 13.17 -5.40
CA VAL A 98 11.64 13.14 -5.34
C VAL A 98 12.20 12.96 -3.91
N ARG A 99 11.38 13.23 -2.88
CA ARG A 99 11.71 13.04 -1.47
C ARG A 99 11.41 11.63 -0.94
N ARG A 100 10.83 10.72 -1.74
CA ARG A 100 10.54 9.33 -1.33
C ARG A 100 11.74 8.42 -1.50
N ALA A 101 11.76 7.36 -0.72
CA ALA A 101 12.81 6.37 -0.69
C ALA A 101 12.82 5.52 -1.97
N GLN A 102 14.01 5.11 -2.39
CA GLN A 102 14.21 4.39 -3.65
C GLN A 102 14.35 2.87 -3.47
N GLY A 103 14.48 2.41 -2.22
CA GLY A 103 14.69 1.01 -1.87
C GLY A 103 13.89 0.59 -0.66
N VAL A 104 12.59 0.91 -0.64
CA VAL A 104 11.70 0.55 0.47
C VAL A 104 11.58 -0.97 0.56
N PRO A 105 11.96 -1.61 1.68
CA PRO A 105 11.91 -3.05 1.82
C PRO A 105 10.47 -3.53 2.07
N ILE A 106 10.02 -4.45 1.23
CA ILE A 106 8.72 -5.12 1.30
C ILE A 106 8.96 -6.60 1.55
N THR A 107 8.53 -7.10 2.70
CA THR A 107 8.61 -8.53 3.05
C THR A 107 7.26 -9.19 2.83
N ILE A 108 7.24 -10.29 2.10
CA ILE A 108 6.03 -11.03 1.72
C ILE A 108 6.09 -12.40 2.40
N HIS A 109 5.19 -12.62 3.35
CA HIS A 109 4.98 -13.92 3.97
C HIS A 109 3.90 -14.67 3.21
N HIS A 110 4.31 -15.72 2.50
CA HIS A 110 3.48 -16.48 1.60
C HIS A 110 3.60 -17.98 1.89
N SER A 111 2.76 -18.82 1.30
CA SER A 111 2.68 -20.25 1.64
C SER A 111 3.97 -21.03 1.33
N LYS A 112 4.80 -20.53 0.42
CA LYS A 112 6.12 -21.10 0.07
C LYS A 112 7.29 -20.56 0.90
N GLY A 113 7.06 -19.74 1.93
CA GLY A 113 8.11 -19.11 2.74
C GLY A 113 8.03 -17.59 2.76
N THR A 114 9.19 -16.94 2.82
CA THR A 114 9.29 -15.46 2.86
C THR A 114 10.12 -14.96 1.68
N SER A 115 9.62 -13.93 1.01
CA SER A 115 10.34 -13.19 -0.04
C SER A 115 10.54 -11.74 0.38
N VAL A 116 11.61 -11.11 -0.10
CA VAL A 116 11.87 -9.68 0.12
C VAL A 116 12.08 -9.00 -1.23
N VAL A 117 11.36 -7.91 -1.47
CA VAL A 117 11.48 -7.06 -2.66
C VAL A 117 11.74 -5.64 -2.19
N GLN A 118 12.52 -4.87 -2.95
CA GLN A 118 12.65 -3.43 -2.74
C GLN A 118 11.93 -2.66 -3.83
N ILE A 119 11.22 -1.59 -3.47
CA ILE A 119 10.54 -0.73 -4.44
C ILE A 119 11.07 0.71 -4.37
N ASN A 120 11.00 1.38 -5.52
CA ASN A 120 11.30 2.78 -5.67
C ASN A 120 10.01 3.61 -5.63
N GLU A 121 9.78 4.32 -4.53
CA GLU A 121 8.63 5.24 -4.36
C GLU A 121 8.94 6.65 -4.90
N ASN A 122 10.18 6.91 -5.32
CA ASN A 122 10.54 8.16 -5.98
C ASN A 122 9.89 8.27 -7.36
N GLU A 123 9.75 7.12 -8.04
CA GLU A 123 9.18 7.00 -9.36
C GLU A 123 7.67 6.71 -9.30
N PRO A 124 6.88 7.24 -10.23
CA PRO A 124 5.46 6.88 -10.35
C PRO A 124 5.28 5.36 -10.47
N ALA A 125 4.28 4.84 -9.76
CA ALA A 125 3.86 3.46 -9.93
C ALA A 125 3.27 3.26 -11.35
N PRO A 126 3.57 2.17 -12.06
CA PRO A 126 3.23 2.04 -13.48
C PRO A 126 1.74 1.84 -13.75
N LEU A 127 0.96 1.33 -12.78
CA LEU A 127 -0.46 1.04 -12.95
C LEU A 127 -1.30 2.15 -12.36
N ALA A 128 -1.99 2.90 -13.23
CA ALA A 128 -2.84 4.03 -12.84
C ALA A 128 -2.14 5.07 -11.94
N LYS A 129 -0.80 5.23 -12.09
CA LYS A 129 0.04 6.08 -11.22
C LYS A 129 0.02 5.74 -9.73
N LEU A 130 -0.61 4.63 -9.34
CA LEU A 130 -0.89 4.29 -7.95
C LEU A 130 -0.31 2.93 -7.57
N PHE A 131 -0.49 1.90 -8.40
CA PHE A 131 -0.10 0.53 -8.05
C PHE A 131 1.19 0.08 -8.74
N ARG A 132 2.05 -0.57 -7.97
CA ARG A 132 3.25 -1.28 -8.46
C ARG A 132 3.15 -2.76 -8.12
N SER A 133 3.19 -3.61 -9.13
CA SER A 133 3.30 -5.05 -8.94
C SER A 133 4.66 -5.41 -8.36
N ILE A 134 4.68 -6.23 -7.31
CA ILE A 134 5.91 -6.76 -6.69
C ILE A 134 6.08 -8.26 -6.96
N GLY A 135 5.24 -8.83 -7.82
CA GLY A 135 5.31 -10.22 -8.25
C GLY A 135 4.08 -11.04 -7.89
N ARG A 136 4.20 -12.35 -8.09
CA ARG A 136 3.14 -13.32 -7.85
C ARG A 136 3.59 -14.33 -6.80
N PHE A 137 2.76 -14.54 -5.79
CA PHE A 137 3.10 -15.38 -4.64
C PHE A 137 1.94 -16.33 -4.32
N HIS A 138 2.28 -17.54 -3.85
CA HIS A 138 1.26 -18.51 -3.45
C HIS A 138 0.79 -18.22 -2.03
N PHE A 139 -0.51 -18.15 -1.81
CA PHE A 139 -1.09 -17.96 -0.48
C PHE A 139 -2.06 -19.08 -0.15
N GLN A 140 -2.25 -19.32 1.15
CA GLN A 140 -3.34 -20.16 1.65
C GLN A 140 -4.60 -19.31 1.85
N LYS A 141 -5.78 -19.91 1.71
CA LYS A 141 -7.06 -19.31 2.13
C LYS A 141 -6.97 -18.80 3.58
N GLY A 142 -7.61 -17.67 3.86
CA GLY A 142 -7.65 -17.03 5.17
C GLY A 142 -6.51 -16.04 5.42
N ARG A 143 -6.16 -15.83 6.68
CA ARG A 143 -5.23 -14.76 7.16
C ARG A 143 -3.80 -15.19 7.40
N LYS A 144 -3.35 -16.28 6.78
CA LYS A 144 -2.01 -16.85 7.05
C LYS A 144 -0.88 -16.10 6.33
N GLY A 145 -1.19 -15.39 5.25
CA GLY A 145 -0.23 -14.57 4.52
C GLY A 145 -0.21 -13.13 5.00
N SER A 146 0.88 -12.42 4.74
CA SER A 146 0.95 -10.97 4.98
C SER A 146 2.03 -10.30 4.12
N VAL A 147 1.91 -8.97 4.01
CA VAL A 147 2.91 -8.09 3.40
C VAL A 147 3.33 -7.06 4.44
N VAL A 148 4.62 -6.88 4.63
CA VAL A 148 5.19 -5.95 5.62
C VAL A 148 6.02 -4.92 4.88
N ILE A 149 5.65 -3.66 5.02
CA ILE A 149 6.44 -2.51 4.55
C ILE A 149 7.32 -2.04 5.69
N GLY A 150 8.63 -2.04 5.49
CA GLY A 150 9.63 -1.62 6.47
C GLY A 150 10.33 -0.33 6.09
N THR A 151 11.11 0.22 7.02
CA THR A 151 11.83 1.49 6.84
C THR A 151 13.36 1.36 6.87
N LYS A 152 13.90 0.14 6.98
CA LYS A 152 15.35 -0.10 7.03
C LYS A 152 16.01 0.28 5.70
N GLY A 153 17.14 1.01 5.74
CA GLY A 153 17.88 1.38 4.54
C GLY A 153 17.23 2.50 3.73
N THR A 154 16.42 3.34 4.38
CA THR A 154 15.67 4.45 3.72
C THR A 154 16.06 5.83 4.27
N GLU A 155 17.29 5.96 4.74
CA GLU A 155 17.81 7.12 5.46
C GLU A 155 17.64 8.43 4.66
N GLY A 156 17.21 9.50 5.36
CA GLY A 156 17.01 10.82 4.76
C GLY A 156 15.81 10.96 3.80
N LYS A 157 15.10 9.87 3.49
CA LYS A 157 13.95 9.84 2.57
C LYS A 157 12.66 9.46 3.29
N TYR A 158 11.50 9.79 2.70
CA TYR A 158 10.20 9.35 3.24
C TYR A 158 9.86 7.94 2.74
N VAL A 159 9.27 7.13 3.59
CA VAL A 159 8.54 5.90 3.19
C VAL A 159 7.05 6.20 3.25
N ILE A 160 6.35 5.89 2.16
CA ILE A 160 4.89 6.00 2.04
C ILE A 160 4.28 4.63 2.24
N VAL A 161 3.16 4.60 2.96
CA VAL A 161 2.34 3.41 3.16
C VAL A 161 0.90 3.80 2.86
N ASP A 162 0.31 3.14 1.87
CA ASP A 162 -1.07 3.36 1.43
C ASP A 162 -1.80 2.01 1.50
N ALA A 163 -1.98 1.29 0.40
CA ALA A 163 -2.68 0.02 0.37
C ALA A 163 -1.87 -1.12 -0.24
N VAL A 164 -2.28 -2.36 0.06
CA VAL A 164 -1.79 -3.57 -0.60
C VAL A 164 -2.96 -4.30 -1.26
N GLN A 165 -2.81 -4.60 -2.54
CA GLN A 165 -3.82 -5.30 -3.35
C GLN A 165 -3.34 -6.72 -3.70
N PHE A 166 -4.23 -7.70 -3.50
CA PHE A 166 -4.03 -9.11 -3.79
C PHE A 166 -5.03 -9.55 -4.86
N ILE A 167 -4.55 -9.79 -6.07
CA ILE A 167 -5.40 -10.19 -7.21
C ILE A 167 -5.17 -11.66 -7.51
N PRO A 168 -6.21 -12.51 -7.51
CA PRO A 168 -6.07 -13.89 -7.98
C PRO A 168 -5.44 -13.93 -9.37
N ALA A 169 -4.37 -14.70 -9.52
CA ALA A 169 -3.69 -14.88 -10.79
C ALA A 169 -3.88 -16.32 -11.27
N PRO A 170 -4.05 -16.56 -12.58
CA PRO A 170 -4.04 -17.91 -13.12
C PRO A 170 -2.70 -18.58 -12.80
N ASN A 171 -2.76 -19.82 -12.30
CA ASN A 171 -1.62 -20.71 -12.27
C ASN A 171 -1.31 -21.08 -13.72
N HIS A 172 -0.45 -20.33 -14.40
CA HIS A 172 0.10 -20.82 -15.66
C HIS A 172 1.15 -21.89 -15.34
N PRO A 173 1.04 -23.11 -15.92
CA PRO A 173 2.06 -24.14 -15.83
C PRO A 173 3.37 -23.71 -16.50
#